data_AF-A0A9D5VC79-F1
#
_entry.id   AF-A0A9D5VC79-F1
#
_cell.length_a   1.000
_cell.length_b   1.000
_cell.length_c   1.000
_cell.angle_alpha   90.00
_cell.angle_beta   90.00
_cell.angle_gamma   90.00
#
_symmetry.space_group_name_H-M   'P 1'
#
loop_
_entity.id
_entity.type
_entity.pdbx_description
1 polymer ?
#
loop_
_entity_poly.entity_id
_entity_poly.type
_entity_poly.pdbx_seq_one_letter_code
_entity_poly.pdbx_strand_id
1 'polypeptide(L)'
;MKAFVGASLKLIESEVELPHDTRNKFNEIRLKHQLEPQQDHAEEFARYSTGVQRFGPDEGEVSQNFSKMTTEDFIRRTKAREDNPLKNKWNGDGWGDFCKENFESALTLLKNAADQGHWFVFPWADFLSRHRQSETPQDSIIGKIASILNVMPLQILTEMNATPANWLQHFRNDLDEHLQLKLWQKMWDASLKEEAQEDNLDFNMSYNHSGGILGQILLDELANHFPRVPPGEPPGLPRRLQPCFDRITKDEGPSVDLARVRLALNLLHLFSIDPVWTENTLLCRMDVDHMDTFNQYLWQGYLSSPRYSEKFLPVFKGIFFKILSHLDKIPEDVRDNGIQLFIHIAIPPDRGISPDESHSVLFSMNTTSLAMVASALRDMVQAAGEKAPTLWKEAMGPWLKRAWPTRPKDKSEDISKELAMLAISADSAFPDVVDTIEDQLCPEKRGGSVLFLIEKNKTSKLTSRFPKHTLKLLDKIVSKETIPQNDITHILDEIAQSDPSLKKEDAFQRLSAINP
;
A
#
# COMPACT_ATOMS: atom_id res chain seq x y z
N MET A 1 20.65 17.88 -17.63
CA MET A 1 21.65 18.40 -18.60
C MET A 1 22.79 19.13 -17.89
N LYS A 2 22.55 20.13 -17.03
CA LYS A 2 23.60 20.74 -16.17
C LYS A 2 24.35 19.73 -15.29
N ALA A 3 23.62 18.85 -14.59
CA ALA A 3 24.21 17.76 -13.81
C ALA A 3 25.09 16.77 -14.62
N PHE A 4 24.78 16.54 -15.90
CA PHE A 4 25.58 15.67 -16.78
C PHE A 4 26.91 16.33 -17.18
N VAL A 5 26.88 17.65 -17.43
CA VAL A 5 28.07 18.46 -17.72
C VAL A 5 28.95 18.59 -16.47
N GLY A 6 28.35 18.81 -15.29
CA GLY A 6 29.06 18.88 -14.00
C GLY A 6 29.77 17.56 -13.64
N ALA A 7 29.10 16.42 -13.82
CA ALA A 7 29.72 15.11 -13.61
C ALA A 7 30.86 14.81 -14.60
N SER A 8 30.71 15.21 -15.86
CA SER A 8 31.73 15.01 -16.89
C SER A 8 32.97 15.90 -16.69
N LEU A 9 32.81 17.12 -16.17
CA LEU A 9 33.93 18.01 -15.78
C LEU A 9 34.76 17.41 -14.65
N LYS A 10 34.10 16.89 -13.60
CA LYS A 10 34.79 16.25 -12.46
C LYS A 10 35.57 15.01 -12.87
N LEU A 11 35.09 14.24 -13.85
CA LEU A 11 35.82 13.09 -14.39
C LEU A 11 37.10 13.52 -15.14
N ILE A 12 37.03 14.63 -15.89
CA ILE A 12 38.20 15.20 -16.58
C ILE A 12 39.20 15.80 -15.56
N GLU A 13 38.73 16.47 -14.52
CA GLU A 13 39.56 17.03 -13.43
C GLU A 13 40.20 15.94 -12.56
N SER A 14 39.58 14.75 -12.47
CA SER A 14 40.11 13.59 -11.75
C SER A 14 41.07 12.73 -12.61
N GLU A 15 41.59 13.29 -13.71
CA GLU A 15 42.51 12.64 -14.66
C GLU A 15 41.98 11.35 -15.33
N VAL A 16 40.65 11.15 -15.35
CA VAL A 16 40.05 9.99 -16.03
C VAL A 16 39.91 10.29 -17.53
N GLU A 17 40.59 9.50 -18.37
CA GLU A 17 40.46 9.62 -19.83
C GLU A 17 39.08 9.18 -20.32
N LEU A 18 38.25 10.16 -20.71
CA LEU A 18 36.98 9.89 -21.39
C LEU A 18 37.20 9.40 -22.84
N PRO A 19 36.42 8.42 -23.32
CA PRO A 19 36.43 7.98 -24.72
C PRO A 19 36.20 9.13 -25.71
N HIS A 20 36.81 9.05 -26.90
CA HIS A 20 36.81 10.14 -27.89
C HIS A 20 35.42 10.69 -28.22
N ASP A 21 34.43 9.81 -28.42
CA ASP A 21 33.06 10.20 -28.77
C ASP A 21 32.36 10.93 -27.62
N THR A 22 32.69 10.56 -26.38
CA THR A 22 32.14 11.20 -25.17
C THR A 22 32.72 12.60 -25.00
N ARG A 23 34.03 12.75 -25.27
CA ARG A 23 34.73 14.05 -25.22
C ARG A 23 34.20 15.02 -26.28
N ASN A 24 33.93 14.54 -27.49
CA ASN A 24 33.36 15.36 -28.57
C ASN A 24 31.95 15.83 -28.24
N LYS A 25 31.09 14.92 -27.77
CA LYS A 25 29.70 15.23 -27.43
C LYS A 25 29.60 16.15 -26.21
N PHE A 26 30.50 15.99 -25.24
CA PHE A 26 30.64 16.91 -24.12
C PHE A 26 31.02 18.33 -24.56
N ASN A 27 32.03 18.47 -25.44
CA ASN A 27 32.46 19.79 -25.95
C ASN A 27 31.37 20.47 -26.78
N GLU A 28 30.63 19.72 -27.58
CA GLU A 28 29.51 20.22 -28.37
C GLU A 28 28.40 20.79 -27.47
N ILE A 29 28.03 20.06 -26.40
CA ILE A 29 27.03 20.51 -25.42
C ILE A 29 27.53 21.74 -24.64
N ARG A 30 28.81 21.77 -24.25
CA ARG A 30 29.40 22.89 -23.51
C ARG A 30 29.37 24.19 -24.33
N LEU A 31 29.77 24.12 -25.60
CA LEU A 31 29.76 25.27 -26.52
C LEU A 31 28.35 25.74 -26.84
N LYS A 32 27.41 24.82 -27.06
CA LYS A 32 26.03 25.14 -27.40
C LYS A 32 25.27 25.84 -26.27
N HIS A 33 25.64 25.58 -25.01
CA HIS A 33 24.90 26.07 -23.84
C HIS A 33 25.68 27.08 -22.97
N GLN A 34 26.87 27.53 -23.39
CA GLN A 34 27.71 28.52 -22.69
C GLN A 34 27.89 28.21 -21.18
N LEU A 35 28.12 26.94 -20.85
CA LEU A 35 28.28 26.49 -19.47
C LEU A 35 29.75 26.68 -19.03
N GLU A 36 30.00 27.68 -18.19
CA GLU A 36 31.27 27.92 -17.50
C GLU A 36 31.37 27.05 -16.23
N PRO A 37 32.57 26.61 -15.81
CA PRO A 37 32.76 25.93 -14.52
C PRO A 37 32.53 26.91 -13.36
N GLN A 38 31.67 26.57 -12.40
CA GLN A 38 31.59 27.35 -11.15
C GLN A 38 32.84 27.05 -10.28
N GLN A 39 33.44 28.10 -9.74
CA GLN A 39 34.65 28.03 -8.89
C GLN A 39 34.43 27.43 -7.50
N ASP A 40 33.17 27.16 -7.11
CA ASP A 40 32.87 26.56 -5.82
C ASP A 40 32.81 25.04 -5.96
N HIS A 41 33.79 24.35 -5.36
CA HIS A 41 33.95 22.90 -5.44
C HIS A 41 32.99 22.13 -4.51
N ALA A 42 31.97 22.76 -3.95
CA ALA A 42 30.99 22.13 -3.07
C ALA A 42 29.59 22.15 -3.71
N GLU A 43 28.90 21.01 -3.60
CA GLU A 43 27.45 20.86 -3.80
C GLU A 43 26.88 20.75 -5.23
N GLU A 44 27.11 19.61 -5.90
CA GLU A 44 26.09 19.01 -6.80
C GLU A 44 26.24 17.47 -6.81
N PHE A 45 26.02 16.83 -5.66
CA PHE A 45 25.67 15.41 -5.57
C PHE A 45 24.74 15.20 -4.36
N ALA A 46 23.51 15.71 -4.45
CA ALA A 46 22.43 15.21 -3.60
C ALA A 46 22.03 13.82 -4.11
N ARG A 47 22.65 12.77 -3.58
CA ARG A 47 22.19 11.40 -3.77
C ARG A 47 20.87 11.23 -3.03
N TYR A 48 19.84 10.81 -3.77
CA TYR A 48 18.65 10.18 -3.23
C TYR A 48 19.05 8.85 -2.58
N SER A 49 19.07 8.82 -1.25
CA SER A 49 18.92 7.61 -0.45
C SER A 49 18.22 8.00 0.84
N THR A 50 17.15 7.28 1.15
CA THR A 50 16.42 7.26 2.41
C THR A 50 17.35 7.36 3.63
N GLY A 51 17.08 8.33 4.50
CA GLY A 51 17.86 8.60 5.71
C GLY A 51 18.36 10.05 5.71
N VAL A 52 17.66 10.93 6.43
CA VAL A 52 18.08 12.33 6.60
C VAL A 52 19.32 12.36 7.48
N GLN A 53 20.51 12.34 6.88
CA GLN A 53 21.72 12.94 7.45
C GLN A 53 22.06 14.17 6.62
N ARG A 54 21.65 15.35 7.09
CA ARG A 54 22.14 16.63 6.60
C ARG A 54 23.51 16.88 7.24
N PHE A 55 24.59 16.63 6.51
CA PHE A 55 25.93 17.10 6.87
C PHE A 55 26.07 18.56 6.41
N GLY A 56 25.97 19.50 7.35
CA GLY A 56 26.59 20.81 7.22
C GLY A 56 28.04 20.73 7.74
N PRO A 57 28.89 21.74 7.50
CA PRO A 57 30.26 21.73 8.00
C PRO A 57 30.25 21.66 9.53
N ASP A 58 30.78 20.57 10.08
CA ASP A 58 30.92 20.34 11.51
C ASP A 58 31.88 21.38 12.11
N GLU A 59 31.34 22.31 12.91
CA GLU A 59 32.11 22.80 14.05
C GLU A 59 32.27 21.59 14.99
N GLY A 60 33.42 20.91 14.90
CA GLY A 60 33.69 19.64 15.55
C GLY A 60 33.33 19.63 17.04
N GLU A 61 32.19 19.02 17.39
CA GLU A 61 31.93 18.64 18.77
C GLU A 61 32.92 17.54 19.15
N VAL A 62 33.67 17.75 20.23
CA VAL A 62 34.57 16.74 20.77
C VAL A 62 33.72 15.57 21.28
N SER A 63 33.89 14.40 20.67
CA SER A 63 33.29 13.14 21.14
C SER A 63 33.61 12.92 22.62
N GLN A 64 32.58 12.73 23.43
CA GLN A 64 32.70 12.65 24.88
C GLN A 64 32.95 11.21 25.31
N ASN A 65 33.75 11.06 26.35
CA ASN A 65 33.98 9.76 26.96
C ASN A 65 32.95 9.48 28.06
N PHE A 66 31.76 9.04 27.66
CA PHE A 66 30.69 8.66 28.59
C PHE A 66 31.05 7.49 29.52
N SER A 67 32.01 6.63 29.12
CA SER A 67 32.47 5.52 29.97
C SER A 67 33.13 5.97 31.28
N LYS A 68 33.64 7.22 31.32
CA LYS A 68 34.27 7.82 32.50
C LYS A 68 33.42 8.93 33.14
N MET A 69 32.21 9.16 32.63
CA MET A 69 31.36 10.27 33.07
C MET A 69 30.62 9.91 34.37
N THR A 70 30.62 10.83 35.34
CA THR A 70 29.82 10.68 36.56
C THR A 70 28.34 10.95 36.28
N THR A 71 27.44 10.47 37.15
CA THR A 71 26.00 10.72 36.99
C THR A 71 25.69 12.22 37.11
N GLU A 72 26.36 12.93 38.02
CA GLU A 72 26.20 14.37 38.21
C GLU A 72 26.66 15.17 37.00
N ASP A 73 27.80 14.79 36.40
CA ASP A 73 28.30 15.41 35.17
C ASP A 73 27.36 15.19 34.00
N PHE A 74 26.83 13.97 33.87
CA PHE A 74 25.84 13.64 32.87
C PHE A 74 24.57 14.50 33.03
N ILE A 75 23.98 14.53 34.23
CA ILE A 75 22.79 15.36 34.53
C ILE A 75 23.04 16.82 34.21
N ARG A 76 24.14 17.40 34.73
CA ARG A 76 24.47 18.81 34.55
C ARG A 76 24.62 19.16 33.08
N ARG A 77 25.31 18.32 32.32
CA ARG A 77 25.54 18.53 30.88
C ARG A 77 24.23 18.42 30.10
N THR A 78 23.42 17.41 30.40
CA THR A 78 22.17 17.16 29.69
C THR A 78 21.19 18.31 29.89
N LYS A 79 21.02 18.81 31.13
CA LYS A 79 20.22 20.01 31.41
C LYS A 79 20.72 21.23 30.63
N ALA A 80 22.03 21.49 30.66
CA ALA A 80 22.62 22.63 29.94
C ALA A 80 22.41 22.57 28.42
N ARG A 81 22.12 21.39 27.86
CA ARG A 81 21.77 21.21 26.44
C ARG A 81 20.30 21.40 26.17
N GLU A 82 19.41 20.85 27.00
CA GLU A 82 17.97 21.07 26.89
C GLU A 82 17.61 22.56 27.03
N ASP A 83 18.34 23.30 27.86
CA ASP A 83 18.18 24.74 28.04
C ASP A 83 18.71 25.60 26.86
N ASN A 84 19.36 25.01 25.86
CA ASN A 84 19.96 25.73 24.73
C ASN A 84 19.33 25.33 23.38
N PRO A 85 18.37 26.12 22.85
CA PRO A 85 17.64 25.80 21.61
C PRO A 85 18.55 25.67 20.36
N LEU A 86 19.73 26.29 20.37
CA LEU A 86 20.68 26.26 19.26
C LEU A 86 21.61 25.03 19.29
N LYS A 87 21.70 24.34 20.44
CA LYS A 87 22.56 23.15 20.66
C LYS A 87 21.77 21.85 20.86
N ASN A 88 20.48 21.84 20.53
CA ASN A 88 19.62 20.67 20.70
C ASN A 88 19.94 19.51 19.72
N LYS A 89 21.15 19.49 19.15
CA LYS A 89 21.65 18.45 18.26
C LYS A 89 22.61 17.58 19.07
N TRP A 90 22.12 16.46 19.57
CA TRP A 90 22.93 15.36 20.09
C TRP A 90 23.73 14.62 19.00
N ASN A 91 23.89 15.23 17.83
CA ASN A 91 24.63 14.65 16.72
C ASN A 91 26.13 14.91 16.94
N GLY A 92 26.93 13.85 16.97
CA GLY A 92 28.40 13.95 17.03
C GLY A 92 28.99 14.03 18.45
N ASP A 93 28.19 13.89 19.50
CA ASP A 93 28.65 14.02 20.88
C ASP A 93 29.24 12.73 21.49
N GLY A 94 29.10 11.60 20.80
CA GLY A 94 29.53 10.27 21.23
C GLY A 94 28.52 9.48 22.08
N TRP A 95 27.35 10.05 22.44
CA TRP A 95 26.34 9.36 23.27
C TRP A 95 25.82 8.12 22.57
N GLY A 96 25.53 8.30 21.29
CA GLY A 96 25.00 7.24 20.48
C GLY A 96 25.96 6.07 20.31
N ASP A 97 27.24 6.35 20.09
CA ASP A 97 28.24 5.29 19.93
C ASP A 97 28.48 4.59 21.27
N PHE A 98 28.49 5.35 22.37
CA PHE A 98 28.53 4.79 23.72
C PHE A 98 27.36 3.85 24.01
N CYS A 99 26.13 4.21 23.62
CA CYS A 99 24.97 3.33 23.77
C CYS A 99 25.14 2.02 23.00
N LYS A 100 25.71 2.04 21.78
CA LYS A 100 25.92 0.84 20.97
C LYS A 100 27.00 -0.08 21.54
N GLU A 101 28.09 0.51 22.04
CA GLU A 101 29.25 -0.24 22.50
C GLU A 101 29.14 -0.69 23.97
N ASN A 102 28.36 0.02 24.81
CA ASN A 102 28.37 -0.14 26.27
C ASN A 102 26.95 -0.07 26.88
N PHE A 103 26.03 -0.94 26.45
CA PHE A 103 24.63 -0.91 26.90
C PHE A 103 24.43 -0.89 28.42
N GLU A 104 25.13 -1.75 29.17
CA GLU A 104 24.96 -1.81 30.64
C GLU A 104 25.39 -0.50 31.32
N SER A 105 26.50 0.08 30.87
CA SER A 105 27.03 1.33 31.41
C SER A 105 26.12 2.51 31.06
N ALA A 106 25.60 2.55 29.82
CA ALA A 106 24.62 3.54 29.40
C ALA A 106 23.33 3.43 30.21
N LEU A 107 22.80 2.21 30.40
CA LEU A 107 21.61 1.97 31.21
C LEU A 107 21.83 2.38 32.67
N THR A 108 23.01 2.08 33.23
CA THR A 108 23.36 2.47 34.60
C THR A 108 23.37 3.98 34.77
N LEU A 109 23.97 4.70 33.81
CA LEU A 109 24.02 6.17 33.85
C LEU A 109 22.61 6.78 33.76
N LEU A 110 21.78 6.27 32.83
CA LEU A 110 20.38 6.70 32.68
C LEU A 110 19.54 6.39 33.92
N LYS A 111 19.69 5.19 34.48
CA LYS A 111 18.97 4.76 35.69
C LYS A 111 19.36 5.63 36.88
N ASN A 112 20.65 5.88 37.10
CA ASN A 112 21.10 6.70 38.21
C ASN A 112 20.57 8.14 38.10
N ALA A 113 20.52 8.70 36.89
CA ALA A 113 19.90 10.01 36.66
C ALA A 113 18.39 9.98 36.96
N ALA A 114 17.70 8.92 36.51
CA ALA A 114 16.28 8.71 36.76
C ALA A 114 15.95 8.54 38.26
N ASP A 115 16.79 7.83 39.01
CA ASP A 115 16.68 7.66 40.47
C ASP A 115 16.85 9.01 41.21
N GLN A 116 17.59 9.95 40.64
CA GLN A 116 17.69 11.34 41.11
C GLN A 116 16.54 12.25 40.60
N GLY A 117 15.53 11.69 39.93
CA GLY A 117 14.37 12.41 39.41
C GLY A 117 14.61 13.08 38.05
N HIS A 118 15.68 12.73 37.35
CA HIS A 118 16.03 13.31 36.05
C HIS A 118 15.79 12.33 34.91
N TRP A 119 14.69 12.52 34.19
CA TRP A 119 14.27 11.71 33.06
C TRP A 119 14.45 12.48 31.76
N PHE A 120 15.60 12.31 31.11
CA PHE A 120 15.90 13.02 29.86
C PHE A 120 15.36 12.25 28.65
N VAL A 121 14.42 12.83 27.93
CA VAL A 121 13.68 12.19 26.83
C VAL A 121 14.62 11.71 25.73
N PHE A 122 15.48 12.58 25.21
CA PHE A 122 16.36 12.23 24.10
C PHE A 122 17.34 11.10 24.45
N PRO A 123 18.12 11.16 25.57
CA PRO A 123 19.02 10.07 25.95
C PRO A 123 18.32 8.72 26.10
N TRP A 124 17.12 8.70 26.69
CA TRP A 124 16.32 7.49 26.80
C TRP A 124 15.85 6.98 25.43
N ALA A 125 15.32 7.85 24.57
CA ALA A 125 14.85 7.47 23.25
C ALA A 125 15.98 6.93 22.35
N ASP A 126 17.16 7.57 22.34
CA ASP A 126 18.31 7.13 21.56
C ASP A 126 18.88 5.79 22.09
N PHE A 127 18.94 5.63 23.42
CA PHE A 127 19.32 4.36 24.05
C PHE A 127 18.38 3.20 23.64
N LEU A 128 17.06 3.38 23.77
CA LEU A 128 16.08 2.35 23.40
C LEU A 128 16.14 2.02 21.91
N SER A 129 16.29 3.03 21.05
CA SER A 129 16.40 2.86 19.61
C SER A 129 17.62 2.03 19.22
N ARG A 130 18.78 2.33 19.82
CA ARG A 130 20.05 1.61 19.55
C ARG A 130 20.04 0.21 20.12
N HIS A 131 19.48 0.02 21.31
CA HIS A 131 19.32 -1.31 21.89
C HIS A 131 18.46 -2.20 20.98
N ARG A 132 17.34 -1.66 20.47
CA ARG A 132 16.47 -2.36 19.50
C ARG A 132 17.17 -2.71 18.19
N GLN A 133 18.10 -1.88 17.74
CA GLN A 133 18.85 -2.08 16.49
C GLN A 133 20.08 -2.98 16.66
N SER A 134 20.39 -3.42 17.89
CA SER A 134 21.54 -4.29 18.14
C SER A 134 21.32 -5.66 17.51
N GLU A 135 22.34 -6.17 16.82
CA GLU A 135 22.35 -7.55 16.31
C GLU A 135 22.58 -8.58 17.43
N THR A 136 23.15 -8.14 18.56
CA THR A 136 23.43 -8.97 19.74
C THR A 136 22.90 -8.27 21.01
N PRO A 137 21.57 -8.13 21.15
CA PRO A 137 21.01 -7.57 22.37
C PRO A 137 21.39 -8.46 23.55
N GLN A 138 21.78 -7.85 24.67
CA GLN A 138 22.12 -8.60 25.87
C GLN A 138 20.82 -9.00 26.59
N ASP A 139 20.45 -10.27 26.53
CA ASP A 139 19.20 -10.78 27.15
C ASP A 139 19.05 -10.36 28.63
N SER A 140 20.18 -10.32 29.36
CA SER A 140 20.23 -10.02 30.79
C SER A 140 19.78 -8.60 31.18
N ILE A 141 19.74 -7.64 30.23
CA ILE A 141 19.31 -6.26 30.51
C ILE A 141 17.88 -5.96 30.05
N ILE A 142 17.27 -6.79 29.20
CA ILE A 142 15.92 -6.56 28.68
C ILE A 142 14.92 -6.41 29.83
N GLY A 143 14.93 -7.34 30.80
CA GLY A 143 14.07 -7.27 31.98
C GLY A 143 14.35 -6.05 32.88
N LYS A 144 15.60 -5.59 32.95
CA LYS A 144 15.98 -4.37 33.69
C LYS A 144 15.39 -3.12 33.02
N ILE A 145 15.54 -3.01 31.69
CA ILE A 145 14.97 -1.91 30.90
C ILE A 145 13.45 -1.90 31.06
N ALA A 146 12.79 -3.05 30.88
CA ALA A 146 11.35 -3.20 31.05
C ALA A 146 10.87 -2.75 32.44
N SER A 147 11.60 -3.12 33.50
CA SER A 147 11.28 -2.70 34.88
C SER A 147 11.38 -1.19 35.06
N ILE A 148 12.40 -0.55 34.45
CA ILE A 148 12.58 0.91 34.50
C ILE A 148 11.47 1.62 33.71
N LEU A 149 11.15 1.16 32.50
CA LEU A 149 10.04 1.70 31.71
C LEU A 149 8.69 1.59 32.47
N ASN A 150 8.49 0.51 33.21
CA ASN A 150 7.29 0.30 34.02
C ASN A 150 7.17 1.29 35.18
N VAL A 151 8.25 1.93 35.65
CA VAL A 151 8.20 3.01 36.67
C VAL A 151 8.42 4.42 36.11
N MET A 152 8.88 4.55 34.86
CA MET A 152 9.10 5.82 34.18
C MET A 152 7.84 6.72 34.17
N PRO A 153 7.93 8.03 34.42
CA PRO A 153 6.76 8.91 34.40
C PRO A 153 6.04 8.87 33.04
N LEU A 154 4.70 8.89 33.06
CA LEU A 154 3.89 8.79 31.86
C LEU A 154 4.20 9.90 30.84
N GLN A 155 4.43 11.12 31.33
CA GLN A 155 4.80 12.27 30.49
C GLN A 155 6.06 11.99 29.65
N ILE A 156 7.07 11.35 30.25
CA ILE A 156 8.33 11.03 29.57
C ILE A 156 8.09 9.98 28.47
N LEU A 157 7.23 8.99 28.74
CA LEU A 157 6.84 8.01 27.71
C LEU A 157 6.11 8.69 26.55
N THR A 158 5.20 9.63 26.83
CA THR A 158 4.50 10.41 25.80
C THR A 158 5.48 11.22 24.96
N GLU A 159 6.44 11.93 25.57
CA GLU A 159 7.42 12.75 24.85
C GLU A 159 8.41 11.93 24.00
N MET A 160 8.58 10.63 24.29
CA MET A 160 9.39 9.71 23.47
C MET A 160 8.63 9.14 22.25
N ASN A 161 7.34 9.44 22.09
CA ASN A 161 6.46 8.98 21.02
C ASN A 161 6.53 7.44 20.84
N ALA A 162 6.66 6.97 19.60
CA ALA A 162 6.68 5.56 19.23
C ALA A 162 7.90 4.76 19.69
N THR A 163 8.93 5.40 20.26
CA THR A 163 10.19 4.73 20.61
C THR A 163 10.00 3.58 21.63
N PRO A 164 9.27 3.78 22.76
CA PRO A 164 9.06 2.72 23.73
C PRO A 164 8.18 1.60 23.18
N ALA A 165 7.16 1.93 22.37
CA ALA A 165 6.30 0.93 21.72
C ALA A 165 7.09 0.05 20.74
N ASN A 166 7.98 0.63 19.94
CA ASN A 166 8.89 -0.11 19.06
C ASN A 166 9.85 -1.02 19.83
N TRP A 167 10.37 -0.55 20.97
CA TRP A 167 11.22 -1.37 21.84
C TRP A 167 10.44 -2.56 22.41
N LEU A 168 9.23 -2.32 22.94
CA LEU A 168 8.36 -3.37 23.44
C LEU A 168 8.03 -4.37 22.34
N GLN A 169 7.66 -3.89 21.14
CA GLN A 169 7.36 -4.75 20.02
C GLN A 169 8.52 -5.70 19.73
N HIS A 170 9.76 -5.22 19.72
CA HIS A 170 10.91 -6.06 19.42
C HIS A 170 11.20 -7.11 20.51
N PHE A 171 11.23 -6.71 21.78
CA PHE A 171 11.67 -7.57 22.90
C PHE A 171 10.54 -8.28 23.66
N ARG A 172 9.29 -8.15 23.22
CA ARG A 172 8.12 -8.69 23.95
C ARG A 172 8.22 -10.18 24.30
N ASN A 173 8.84 -10.99 23.44
CA ASN A 173 8.94 -12.44 23.63
C ASN A 173 9.98 -12.82 24.71
N ASP A 174 10.88 -11.88 25.07
CA ASP A 174 11.92 -12.06 26.07
C ASP A 174 11.47 -11.57 27.46
N LEU A 175 10.22 -11.12 27.58
CA LEU A 175 9.64 -10.59 28.80
C LEU A 175 8.67 -11.59 29.42
N ASP A 176 8.55 -11.49 30.75
CA ASP A 176 7.44 -12.11 31.47
C ASP A 176 6.09 -11.54 30.98
N GLU A 177 5.12 -12.43 30.79
CA GLU A 177 3.81 -12.12 30.25
C GLU A 177 3.07 -11.02 31.03
N HIS A 178 3.22 -10.95 32.35
CA HIS A 178 2.57 -9.94 33.17
C HIS A 178 3.25 -8.57 33.02
N LEU A 179 4.58 -8.55 32.98
CA LEU A 179 5.34 -7.32 32.76
C LEU A 179 5.08 -6.75 31.36
N GLN A 180 5.02 -7.61 30.35
CA GLN A 180 4.68 -7.24 28.98
C GLN A 180 3.33 -6.49 28.91
N LEU A 181 2.29 -7.02 29.54
CA LEU A 181 0.96 -6.38 29.54
C LEU A 181 0.92 -5.07 30.29
N LYS A 182 1.61 -4.99 31.44
CA LYS A 182 1.73 -3.74 32.19
C LYS A 182 2.40 -2.65 31.35
N LEU A 183 3.47 -3.00 30.64
CA LEU A 183 4.13 -2.09 29.73
C LEU A 183 3.22 -1.68 28.58
N TRP A 184 2.51 -2.63 27.97
CA TRP A 184 1.54 -2.33 26.92
C TRP A 184 0.49 -1.33 27.40
N GLN A 185 -0.12 -1.56 28.57
CA GLN A 185 -1.16 -0.66 29.13
C GLN A 185 -0.61 0.73 29.40
N LYS A 186 0.59 0.82 29.96
CA LYS A 186 1.23 2.10 30.27
C LYS A 186 1.64 2.87 29.01
N MET A 187 2.18 2.18 28.01
CA MET A 187 2.51 2.79 26.72
C MET A 187 1.24 3.19 25.96
N TRP A 188 0.15 2.45 26.10
CA TRP A 188 -1.14 2.84 25.58
C TRP A 188 -1.65 4.13 26.23
N ASP A 189 -1.61 4.23 27.56
CA ASP A 189 -1.97 5.47 28.28
C ASP A 189 -1.12 6.66 27.85
N ALA A 190 0.16 6.44 27.54
CA ALA A 190 1.06 7.47 27.04
C ALA A 190 0.67 7.89 25.61
N SER A 191 0.33 6.91 24.76
CA SER A 191 -0.05 7.12 23.36
C SER A 191 -1.36 7.89 23.19
N LEU A 192 -2.29 7.80 24.15
CA LEU A 192 -3.52 8.60 24.15
C LEU A 192 -3.25 10.09 24.43
N LYS A 193 -2.05 10.43 24.91
CA LYS A 193 -1.62 11.79 25.21
C LYS A 193 -0.62 12.34 24.18
N GLU A 194 -0.23 11.54 23.19
CA GLU A 194 0.64 12.00 22.11
C GLU A 194 -0.10 13.05 21.29
N GLU A 195 0.55 14.18 21.03
CA GLU A 195 0.01 15.22 20.15
C GLU A 195 0.06 14.72 18.70
N ALA A 196 -1.03 14.11 18.25
CA ALA A 196 -1.25 13.84 16.84
C ALA A 196 -2.21 14.89 16.27
N GLN A 197 -1.77 15.61 15.24
CA GLN A 197 -2.66 16.48 14.48
C GLN A 197 -3.64 15.59 13.71
N GLU A 198 -4.89 15.50 14.18
CA GLU A 198 -5.98 14.70 13.58
C GLU A 198 -6.11 14.93 12.07
N ASP A 199 -5.90 16.17 11.62
CA ASP A 199 -5.99 16.56 10.20
C ASP A 199 -4.90 15.97 9.29
N ASN A 200 -3.84 15.37 9.86
CA ASN A 200 -2.70 14.80 9.14
C ASN A 200 -2.58 13.27 9.28
N LEU A 201 -3.59 12.60 9.84
CA LEU A 201 -3.56 11.15 9.98
C LEU A 201 -3.68 10.47 8.62
N ASP A 202 -2.74 9.56 8.35
CA ASP A 202 -2.76 8.71 7.16
C ASP A 202 -2.56 7.23 7.52
N PHE A 203 -2.75 6.36 6.53
CA PHE A 203 -2.56 4.92 6.67
C PHE A 203 -1.13 4.51 7.08
N ASN A 204 -0.11 5.22 6.60
CA ASN A 204 1.30 4.92 6.88
C ASN A 204 1.66 5.22 8.33
N MET A 205 0.97 6.15 8.99
CA MET A 205 1.12 6.40 10.42
C MET A 205 0.77 5.17 11.26
N SER A 206 -0.09 4.26 10.79
CA SER A 206 -0.41 3.03 11.54
C SER A 206 0.81 2.12 11.77
N TYR A 207 1.87 2.28 10.97
CA TYR A 207 3.13 1.55 11.13
C TYR A 207 4.12 2.23 12.07
N ASN A 208 4.01 3.55 12.23
CA ASN A 208 5.05 4.37 12.85
C ASN A 208 4.60 5.06 14.14
N HIS A 209 3.29 5.13 14.40
CA HIS A 209 2.70 5.72 15.60
C HIS A 209 2.54 4.67 16.71
N SER A 210 2.63 5.10 17.97
CA SER A 210 2.50 4.22 19.15
C SER A 210 1.23 3.38 19.13
N GLY A 211 0.07 4.01 18.91
CA GLY A 211 -1.22 3.31 18.82
C GLY A 211 -1.24 2.16 17.80
N GLY A 212 -0.74 2.40 16.59
CA GLY A 212 -0.63 1.36 15.56
C GLY A 212 0.34 0.24 15.95
N ILE A 213 1.52 0.58 16.45
CA ILE A 213 2.50 -0.41 16.92
C ILE A 213 1.93 -1.27 18.07
N LEU A 214 1.23 -0.65 19.01
CA LEU A 214 0.57 -1.34 20.12
C LEU A 214 -0.58 -2.25 19.65
N GLY A 215 -1.33 -1.84 18.63
CA GLY A 215 -2.30 -2.71 17.94
C GLY A 215 -1.63 -3.92 17.28
N GLN A 216 -0.48 -3.72 16.64
CA GLN A 216 0.30 -4.82 16.06
C GLN A 216 0.84 -5.78 17.13
N ILE A 217 1.28 -5.27 18.28
CA ILE A 217 1.73 -6.13 19.40
C ILE A 217 0.62 -7.08 19.82
N LEU A 218 -0.64 -6.64 19.93
CA LEU A 218 -1.73 -7.53 20.30
C LEU A 218 -2.00 -8.61 19.25
N LEU A 219 -1.92 -8.27 17.95
CA LEU A 219 -2.06 -9.24 16.86
C LEU A 219 -0.95 -10.29 16.90
N ASP A 220 0.28 -9.85 17.16
CA ASP A 220 1.43 -10.74 17.33
C ASP A 220 1.26 -11.68 18.53
N GLU A 221 0.67 -11.20 19.62
CA GLU A 221 0.35 -12.03 20.79
C GLU A 221 -0.73 -13.07 20.49
N LEU A 222 -1.74 -12.73 19.67
CA LEU A 222 -2.70 -13.72 19.19
C LEU A 222 -2.00 -14.79 18.35
N ALA A 223 -1.11 -14.40 17.43
CA ALA A 223 -0.35 -15.32 16.60
C ALA A 223 0.56 -16.25 17.43
N ASN A 224 1.10 -15.77 18.55
CA ASN A 224 1.86 -16.59 19.52
C ASN A 224 0.96 -17.54 20.34
N HIS A 225 -0.26 -17.12 20.65
CA HIS A 225 -1.19 -17.86 21.52
C HIS A 225 -1.86 -19.04 20.79
N PHE A 226 -2.49 -18.80 19.64
CA PHE A 226 -3.37 -19.80 19.00
C PHE A 226 -2.69 -21.11 18.55
N PRO A 227 -1.42 -21.14 18.11
CA PRO A 227 -0.72 -22.40 17.85
C PRO A 227 -0.57 -23.29 19.09
N ARG A 228 -0.77 -22.76 20.30
CA ARG A 228 -0.62 -23.47 21.58
C ARG A 228 -1.98 -23.88 22.19
N VAL A 229 -3.09 -23.46 21.59
CA VAL A 229 -4.44 -23.73 22.08
C VAL A 229 -4.86 -25.15 21.69
N PRO A 230 -5.25 -26.02 22.65
CA PRO A 230 -5.73 -27.35 22.34
C PRO A 230 -7.00 -27.33 21.46
N PRO A 231 -7.21 -28.33 20.58
CA PRO A 231 -8.47 -28.47 19.86
C PRO A 231 -9.66 -28.54 20.82
N GLY A 232 -10.71 -27.76 20.56
CA GLY A 232 -11.97 -27.78 21.32
C GLY A 232 -12.11 -26.71 22.41
N GLU A 233 -11.10 -25.88 22.64
CA GLU A 233 -11.27 -24.65 23.41
C GLU A 233 -12.31 -23.73 22.73
N PRO A 234 -13.13 -22.99 23.51
CA PRO A 234 -14.13 -22.11 22.94
C PRO A 234 -13.44 -21.00 22.14
N PRO A 235 -14.03 -20.60 21.00
CA PRO A 235 -13.53 -19.45 20.25
C PRO A 235 -13.64 -18.18 21.11
N GLY A 236 -12.72 -17.25 20.88
CA GLY A 236 -12.71 -15.96 21.57
C GLY A 236 -11.30 -15.39 21.73
N LEU A 237 -11.24 -14.08 21.97
CA LEU A 237 -10.00 -13.45 22.39
C LEU A 237 -9.51 -14.04 23.73
N PRO A 238 -8.20 -14.27 23.91
CA PRO A 238 -7.68 -14.77 25.18
C PRO A 238 -8.02 -13.80 26.31
N ARG A 239 -8.54 -14.33 27.43
CA ARG A 239 -8.97 -13.51 28.60
C ARG A 239 -7.90 -12.53 29.07
N ARG A 240 -6.63 -12.91 28.97
CA ARG A 240 -5.46 -12.08 29.30
C ARG A 240 -5.38 -10.81 28.43
N LEU A 241 -5.66 -10.92 27.14
CA LEU A 241 -5.54 -9.84 26.15
C LEU A 241 -6.83 -9.04 25.97
N GLN A 242 -7.97 -9.60 26.35
CA GLN A 242 -9.28 -8.99 26.16
C GLN A 242 -9.39 -7.55 26.70
N PRO A 243 -8.86 -7.20 27.90
CA PRO A 243 -8.87 -5.81 28.36
C PRO A 243 -8.14 -4.85 27.41
N CYS A 244 -7.07 -5.28 26.75
CA CYS A 244 -6.33 -4.44 25.81
C CYS A 244 -7.10 -4.22 24.51
N PHE A 245 -7.74 -5.27 23.97
CA PHE A 245 -8.64 -5.16 22.81
C PHE A 245 -9.87 -4.29 23.11
N ASP A 246 -10.44 -4.41 24.31
CA ASP A 246 -11.53 -3.57 24.77
C ASP A 246 -11.16 -2.08 24.77
N ARG A 247 -9.92 -1.73 25.11
CA ARG A 247 -9.45 -0.34 25.06
C ARG A 247 -9.37 0.19 23.63
N ILE A 248 -8.86 -0.59 22.68
CA ILE A 248 -8.85 -0.21 21.25
C ILE A 248 -10.28 0.05 20.74
N THR A 249 -11.29 -0.60 21.30
CA THR A 249 -12.68 -0.45 20.85
C THR A 249 -13.44 0.67 21.55
N LYS A 250 -13.16 0.92 22.84
CA LYS A 250 -13.87 1.88 23.70
C LYS A 250 -13.21 3.25 23.82
N ASP A 251 -11.87 3.32 23.78
CA ASP A 251 -11.16 4.60 23.84
C ASP A 251 -11.39 5.38 22.53
N GLU A 252 -11.00 6.66 22.53
CA GLU A 252 -11.09 7.57 21.38
C GLU A 252 -9.75 8.28 21.12
N GLY A 253 -9.60 8.82 19.91
CA GLY A 253 -8.45 9.62 19.49
C GLY A 253 -7.51 8.91 18.51
N PRO A 254 -6.51 9.64 17.99
CA PRO A 254 -5.63 9.21 16.90
C PRO A 254 -4.96 7.84 17.11
N SER A 255 -4.43 7.59 18.31
CA SER A 255 -3.80 6.30 18.64
C SER A 255 -4.75 5.12 18.49
N VAL A 256 -6.02 5.32 18.88
CA VAL A 256 -7.04 4.28 18.84
C VAL A 256 -7.40 3.94 17.40
N ASP A 257 -7.58 4.97 16.62
CA ASP A 257 -7.91 4.93 15.21
C ASP A 257 -6.80 4.22 14.41
N LEU A 258 -5.54 4.58 14.62
CA LEU A 258 -4.39 3.90 14.02
C LEU A 258 -4.27 2.44 14.46
N ALA A 259 -4.61 2.10 15.71
CA ALA A 259 -4.66 0.72 16.17
C ALA A 259 -5.77 -0.07 15.45
N ARG A 260 -6.97 0.50 15.30
CA ARG A 260 -8.09 -0.13 14.58
C ARG A 260 -7.75 -0.40 13.11
N VAL A 261 -7.01 0.50 12.44
CA VAL A 261 -6.49 0.24 11.09
C VAL A 261 -5.65 -1.04 11.07
N ARG A 262 -4.73 -1.21 12.02
CA ARG A 262 -3.92 -2.45 12.14
C ARG A 262 -4.77 -3.68 12.35
N LEU A 263 -5.83 -3.57 13.14
CA LEU A 263 -6.78 -4.67 13.33
C LEU A 263 -7.55 -4.99 12.04
N ALA A 264 -7.96 -3.98 11.27
CA ALA A 264 -8.65 -4.15 9.98
C ALA A 264 -7.77 -4.83 8.92
N LEU A 265 -6.45 -4.60 8.92
CA LEU A 265 -5.48 -5.38 8.12
C LEU A 265 -5.57 -6.90 8.39
N ASN A 266 -6.04 -7.29 9.57
CA ASN A 266 -6.15 -8.68 10.02
C ASN A 266 -7.61 -9.11 10.28
N LEU A 267 -8.57 -8.44 9.64
CA LEU A 267 -10.00 -8.60 9.93
C LEU A 267 -10.48 -10.06 9.85
N LEU A 268 -10.09 -10.80 8.82
CA LEU A 268 -10.48 -12.21 8.67
C LEU A 268 -9.88 -13.10 9.77
N HIS A 269 -8.65 -12.81 10.19
CA HIS A 269 -8.00 -13.56 11.27
C HIS A 269 -8.71 -13.32 12.60
N LEU A 270 -9.02 -12.06 12.92
CA LEU A 270 -9.79 -11.69 14.12
C LEU A 270 -11.18 -12.33 14.09
N PHE A 271 -11.85 -12.32 12.94
CA PHE A 271 -13.14 -12.98 12.77
C PHE A 271 -13.04 -14.50 13.01
N SER A 272 -11.97 -15.15 12.56
CA SER A 272 -11.76 -16.58 12.80
C SER A 272 -11.55 -16.94 14.28
N ILE A 273 -11.09 -15.97 15.07
CA ILE A 273 -10.83 -16.10 16.51
C ILE A 273 -12.11 -15.80 17.30
N ASP A 274 -12.70 -14.64 17.05
CA ASP A 274 -13.87 -14.12 17.77
C ASP A 274 -14.80 -13.38 16.79
N PRO A 275 -15.74 -14.10 16.16
CA PRO A 275 -16.70 -13.52 15.23
C PRO A 275 -17.53 -12.41 15.86
N VAL A 276 -18.06 -12.66 17.06
CA VAL A 276 -18.98 -11.75 17.76
C VAL A 276 -18.28 -10.46 18.13
N TRP A 277 -17.05 -10.53 18.65
CA TRP A 277 -16.27 -9.35 18.94
C TRP A 277 -15.93 -8.58 17.66
N THR A 278 -15.49 -9.27 16.61
CA THR A 278 -15.06 -8.64 15.35
C THR A 278 -16.20 -7.89 14.68
N GLU A 279 -17.39 -8.49 14.62
CA GLU A 279 -18.59 -7.88 14.04
C GLU A 279 -19.01 -6.61 14.81
N ASN A 280 -19.08 -6.70 16.14
CA ASN A 280 -19.59 -5.62 16.99
C ASN A 280 -18.61 -4.45 17.17
N THR A 281 -17.34 -4.61 16.79
CA THR A 281 -16.30 -3.61 17.08
C THR A 281 -15.60 -3.05 15.86
N LEU A 282 -15.22 -3.89 14.89
CA LEU A 282 -14.52 -3.47 13.67
C LEU A 282 -15.50 -3.36 12.51
N LEU A 283 -16.28 -4.41 12.27
CA LEU A 283 -17.16 -4.47 11.09
C LEU A 283 -18.24 -3.38 11.11
N CYS A 284 -18.83 -3.13 12.28
CA CYS A 284 -19.84 -2.07 12.45
C CYS A 284 -19.31 -0.66 12.10
N ARG A 285 -18.01 -0.40 12.32
CA ARG A 285 -17.34 0.87 12.01
C ARG A 285 -16.97 1.02 10.53
N MET A 286 -16.96 -0.09 9.79
CA MET A 286 -16.70 -0.09 8.35
C MET A 286 -17.97 0.18 7.52
N ASP A 287 -19.15 0.30 8.14
CA ASP A 287 -20.37 0.68 7.40
C ASP A 287 -20.25 2.11 6.88
N VAL A 288 -20.55 2.29 5.59
CA VAL A 288 -20.47 3.57 4.89
C VAL A 288 -21.37 4.65 5.51
N ASP A 289 -22.45 4.22 6.17
CA ASP A 289 -23.41 5.10 6.84
C ASP A 289 -22.84 5.72 8.13
N HIS A 290 -21.78 5.12 8.68
CA HIS A 290 -21.06 5.60 9.88
C HIS A 290 -19.63 6.07 9.57
N MET A 291 -19.30 6.25 8.29
CA MET A 291 -17.94 6.57 7.87
C MET A 291 -17.61 8.04 8.10
N ASP A 292 -16.56 8.30 8.87
CA ASP A 292 -15.92 9.61 9.01
C ASP A 292 -14.62 9.68 8.18
N THR A 293 -13.89 10.80 8.29
CA THR A 293 -12.63 11.04 7.57
C THR A 293 -11.58 9.95 7.83
N PHE A 294 -11.58 9.33 9.02
CA PHE A 294 -10.56 8.36 9.37
C PHE A 294 -11.02 6.90 9.11
N ASN A 295 -12.31 6.58 9.27
CA ASN A 295 -12.83 5.22 9.09
C ASN A 295 -12.62 4.65 7.68
N GLN A 296 -12.43 5.50 6.66
CA GLN A 296 -11.99 5.05 5.33
C GLN A 296 -10.68 4.24 5.35
N TYR A 297 -9.81 4.49 6.33
CA TYR A 297 -8.55 3.77 6.50
C TYR A 297 -8.73 2.35 7.06
N LEU A 298 -9.88 2.02 7.65
CA LEU A 298 -10.23 0.63 7.97
C LEU A 298 -10.41 -0.18 6.67
N TRP A 299 -11.07 0.43 5.67
CA TRP A 299 -11.18 -0.14 4.33
C TRP A 299 -9.82 -0.22 3.64
N GLN A 300 -8.97 0.82 3.73
CA GLN A 300 -7.60 0.74 3.21
C GLN A 300 -6.81 -0.39 3.86
N GLY A 301 -6.91 -0.58 5.17
CA GLY A 301 -6.29 -1.70 5.88
C GLY A 301 -6.74 -3.06 5.35
N TYR A 302 -8.05 -3.32 5.32
CA TYR A 302 -8.56 -4.59 4.83
C TYR A 302 -8.25 -4.84 3.34
N LEU A 303 -8.47 -3.84 2.48
CA LEU A 303 -8.26 -3.95 1.03
C LEU A 303 -6.79 -3.90 0.61
N SER A 304 -5.85 -3.61 1.52
CA SER A 304 -4.42 -3.79 1.23
C SER A 304 -4.04 -5.25 1.00
N SER A 305 -4.78 -6.20 1.60
CA SER A 305 -4.59 -7.64 1.39
C SER A 305 -5.91 -8.38 1.63
N PRO A 306 -6.91 -8.22 0.75
CA PRO A 306 -8.26 -8.69 0.99
C PRO A 306 -8.30 -10.22 1.06
N ARG A 307 -8.99 -10.76 2.06
CA ARG A 307 -9.19 -12.20 2.26
C ARG A 307 -10.61 -12.45 2.77
N TYR A 308 -11.23 -13.53 2.30
CA TYR A 308 -12.54 -13.95 2.79
C TYR A 308 -12.53 -15.44 3.17
N SER A 309 -13.57 -15.86 3.89
CA SER A 309 -13.91 -17.27 4.12
C SER A 309 -15.41 -17.46 3.92
N GLU A 310 -15.86 -18.70 3.72
CA GLU A 310 -17.29 -19.04 3.59
C GLU A 310 -18.11 -18.59 4.82
N LYS A 311 -17.51 -18.60 6.02
CA LYS A 311 -18.16 -18.14 7.26
C LYS A 311 -18.19 -16.63 7.39
N PHE A 312 -17.17 -15.94 6.88
CA PHE A 312 -17.03 -14.50 6.98
C PHE A 312 -17.90 -13.76 5.96
N LEU A 313 -18.02 -14.31 4.74
CA LEU A 313 -18.70 -13.63 3.64
C LEU A 313 -20.16 -13.24 3.96
N PRO A 314 -21.01 -14.09 4.57
CA PRO A 314 -22.40 -13.74 4.85
C PRO A 314 -22.57 -12.49 5.74
N VAL A 315 -21.69 -12.30 6.73
CA VAL A 315 -21.74 -11.13 7.62
C VAL A 315 -21.06 -9.90 7.00
N PHE A 316 -20.05 -10.12 6.16
CA PHE A 316 -19.29 -9.06 5.50
C PHE A 316 -19.99 -8.47 4.26
N LYS A 317 -20.75 -9.27 3.50
CA LYS A 317 -21.23 -8.86 2.16
C LYS A 317 -22.05 -7.59 2.17
N GLY A 318 -22.88 -7.39 3.21
CA GLY A 318 -23.78 -6.25 3.29
C GLY A 318 -23.02 -4.92 3.27
N ILE A 319 -22.03 -4.78 4.15
CA ILE A 319 -21.18 -3.58 4.18
C ILE A 319 -20.25 -3.50 2.97
N PHE A 320 -19.80 -4.64 2.44
CA PHE A 320 -18.91 -4.68 1.29
C PHE A 320 -19.61 -4.19 0.01
N PHE A 321 -20.84 -4.60 -0.22
CA PHE A 321 -21.64 -4.15 -1.36
C PHE A 321 -21.94 -2.65 -1.28
N LYS A 322 -22.21 -2.14 -0.08
CA LYS A 322 -22.38 -0.70 0.14
C LYS A 322 -21.12 0.08 -0.21
N ILE A 323 -19.93 -0.35 0.23
CA ILE A 323 -18.68 0.38 -0.05
C ILE A 323 -18.28 0.30 -1.53
N LEU A 324 -18.57 -0.80 -2.22
CA LEU A 324 -18.35 -0.94 -3.66
C LEU A 324 -19.15 0.10 -4.48
N SER A 325 -20.27 0.57 -3.93
CA SER A 325 -21.08 1.64 -4.55
C SER A 325 -20.55 3.05 -4.25
N HIS A 326 -19.58 3.17 -3.34
CA HIS A 326 -19.02 4.42 -2.85
C HIS A 326 -17.48 4.35 -2.82
N LEU A 327 -16.86 3.79 -3.86
CA LEU A 327 -15.40 3.64 -3.91
C LEU A 327 -14.65 4.98 -3.85
N ASP A 328 -15.31 6.08 -4.22
CA ASP A 328 -14.78 7.44 -4.07
C ASP A 328 -14.47 7.81 -2.61
N LYS A 329 -15.13 7.14 -1.65
CA LYS A 329 -14.92 7.31 -0.21
C LYS A 329 -13.72 6.57 0.36
N ILE A 330 -13.04 5.73 -0.42
CA ILE A 330 -11.84 5.02 0.03
C ILE A 330 -10.62 5.50 -0.78
N PRO A 331 -9.39 5.39 -0.22
CA PRO A 331 -8.15 5.74 -0.91
C PRO A 331 -7.99 5.02 -2.25
N GLU A 332 -7.50 5.75 -3.26
CA GLU A 332 -7.46 5.28 -4.66
C GLU A 332 -6.61 4.02 -4.86
N ASP A 333 -5.51 3.91 -4.14
CA ASP A 333 -4.50 2.84 -4.21
C ASP A 333 -5.03 1.44 -3.86
N VAL A 334 -6.20 1.35 -3.19
CA VAL A 334 -6.81 0.08 -2.77
C VAL A 334 -8.14 -0.23 -3.45
N ARG A 335 -8.68 0.68 -4.28
CA ARG A 335 -10.00 0.49 -4.93
C ARG A 335 -10.01 -0.72 -5.85
N ASP A 336 -8.94 -0.92 -6.61
CA ASP A 336 -8.78 -2.06 -7.51
C ASP A 336 -8.84 -3.39 -6.75
N ASN A 337 -8.23 -3.47 -5.56
CA ASN A 337 -8.27 -4.67 -4.73
C ASN A 337 -9.70 -5.01 -4.28
N GLY A 338 -10.52 -3.99 -4.00
CA GLY A 338 -11.95 -4.17 -3.69
C GLY A 338 -12.73 -4.73 -4.88
N ILE A 339 -12.54 -4.17 -6.07
CA ILE A 339 -13.16 -4.67 -7.30
C ILE A 339 -12.69 -6.10 -7.62
N GLN A 340 -11.39 -6.37 -7.52
CA GLN A 340 -10.83 -7.70 -7.73
C GLN A 340 -11.42 -8.71 -6.74
N LEU A 341 -11.50 -8.37 -5.45
CA LEU A 341 -12.15 -9.23 -4.45
C LEU A 341 -13.58 -9.54 -4.88
N PHE A 342 -14.37 -8.52 -5.24
CA PHE A 342 -15.76 -8.67 -5.69
C PHE A 342 -15.88 -9.63 -6.87
N ILE A 343 -15.05 -9.48 -7.91
CA ILE A 343 -15.09 -10.34 -9.09
C ILE A 343 -14.71 -11.79 -8.75
N HIS A 344 -13.72 -11.99 -7.89
CA HIS A 344 -13.33 -13.33 -7.44
C HIS A 344 -14.42 -14.05 -6.63
N ILE A 345 -15.28 -13.33 -5.92
CA ILE A 345 -16.38 -13.93 -5.16
C ILE A 345 -17.70 -14.01 -5.94
N ALA A 346 -17.92 -13.12 -6.91
CA ALA A 346 -19.19 -13.02 -7.64
C ALA A 346 -19.30 -13.98 -8.84
N ILE A 347 -18.19 -14.26 -9.53
CA ILE A 347 -18.21 -15.09 -10.75
C ILE A 347 -18.43 -16.58 -10.46
N PRO A 348 -17.72 -17.20 -9.50
CA PRO A 348 -17.97 -18.61 -9.19
C PRO A 348 -19.36 -18.76 -8.54
N PRO A 349 -20.27 -19.59 -9.12
CA PRO A 349 -21.67 -19.65 -8.69
C PRO A 349 -21.88 -20.25 -7.29
N ASP A 350 -20.84 -20.89 -6.73
CA ASP A 350 -20.85 -21.60 -5.45
C ASP A 350 -20.40 -20.75 -4.25
N ARG A 351 -20.00 -19.49 -4.47
CA ARG A 351 -19.41 -18.62 -3.43
C ARG A 351 -20.40 -17.75 -2.67
N GLY A 352 -21.70 -18.02 -2.80
CA GLY A 352 -22.73 -17.36 -1.97
C GLY A 352 -23.09 -15.94 -2.37
N ILE A 353 -22.71 -15.50 -3.58
CA ILE A 353 -23.20 -14.26 -4.20
C ILE A 353 -23.96 -14.63 -5.46
N SER A 354 -25.23 -14.20 -5.52
CA SER A 354 -26.05 -14.42 -6.70
C SER A 354 -25.75 -13.40 -7.81
N PRO A 355 -26.05 -13.73 -9.07
CA PRO A 355 -26.00 -12.75 -10.16
C PRO A 355 -26.93 -11.55 -9.95
N ASP A 356 -28.06 -11.70 -9.24
CA ASP A 356 -28.99 -10.59 -8.99
C ASP A 356 -28.45 -9.61 -7.92
N GLU A 357 -27.76 -10.13 -6.91
CA GLU A 357 -27.00 -9.31 -5.97
C GLU A 357 -25.86 -8.59 -6.67
N SER A 358 -25.15 -9.31 -7.55
CA SER A 358 -24.10 -8.72 -8.39
C SER A 358 -24.67 -7.60 -9.26
N HIS A 359 -25.82 -7.82 -9.89
CA HIS A 359 -26.51 -6.79 -10.67
C HIS A 359 -26.83 -5.55 -9.84
N SER A 360 -27.36 -5.74 -8.63
CA SER A 360 -27.71 -4.63 -7.75
C SER A 360 -26.48 -3.77 -7.40
N VAL A 361 -25.33 -4.40 -7.15
CA VAL A 361 -24.05 -3.71 -6.88
C VAL A 361 -23.52 -2.99 -8.13
N LEU A 362 -23.49 -3.66 -9.28
CA LEU A 362 -23.00 -3.03 -10.51
C LEU A 362 -23.92 -1.89 -10.97
N PHE A 363 -25.23 -2.02 -10.74
CA PHE A 363 -26.20 -1.00 -11.07
C PHE A 363 -26.06 0.25 -10.19
N SER A 364 -25.57 0.16 -8.94
CA SER A 364 -25.32 1.35 -8.13
C SER A 364 -24.00 2.06 -8.45
N MET A 365 -23.07 1.38 -9.12
CA MET A 365 -21.76 1.95 -9.48
C MET A 365 -21.85 3.07 -10.54
N ASN A 366 -20.86 3.96 -10.48
CA ASN A 366 -20.59 4.97 -11.51
C ASN A 366 -19.75 4.37 -12.68
N THR A 367 -19.58 5.13 -13.76
CA THR A 367 -18.87 4.68 -14.97
C THR A 367 -17.40 4.37 -14.72
N THR A 368 -16.73 5.10 -13.82
CA THR A 368 -15.32 4.86 -13.47
C THR A 368 -15.17 3.50 -12.77
N SER A 369 -16.01 3.22 -11.78
CA SER A 369 -16.02 1.93 -11.07
C SER A 369 -16.40 0.77 -12.00
N LEU A 370 -17.35 0.97 -12.93
CA LEU A 370 -17.69 -0.05 -13.93
C LEU A 370 -16.54 -0.32 -14.91
N ALA A 371 -15.75 0.68 -15.28
CA ALA A 371 -14.54 0.47 -16.08
C ALA A 371 -13.50 -0.37 -15.31
N MET A 372 -13.33 -0.13 -14.01
CA MET A 372 -12.47 -0.98 -13.15
C MET A 372 -12.99 -2.42 -13.10
N VAL A 373 -14.31 -2.63 -13.02
CA VAL A 373 -14.91 -3.98 -13.09
C VAL A 373 -14.57 -4.64 -14.42
N ALA A 374 -14.71 -3.95 -15.55
CA ALA A 374 -14.36 -4.49 -16.86
C ALA A 374 -12.86 -4.84 -16.95
N SER A 375 -11.98 -4.02 -16.39
CA SER A 375 -10.55 -4.33 -16.28
C SER A 375 -10.31 -5.58 -15.43
N ALA A 376 -10.97 -5.73 -14.29
CA ALA A 376 -10.82 -6.90 -13.43
C ALA A 376 -11.33 -8.19 -14.10
N LEU A 377 -12.40 -8.11 -14.91
CA LEU A 377 -12.86 -9.23 -15.74
C LEU A 377 -11.79 -9.63 -16.75
N ARG A 378 -11.22 -8.64 -17.46
CA ARG A 378 -10.11 -8.85 -18.41
C ARG A 378 -8.94 -9.55 -17.72
N ASP A 379 -8.52 -9.04 -16.57
CA ASP A 379 -7.37 -9.57 -15.82
C ASP A 379 -7.62 -11.02 -15.37
N MET A 380 -8.84 -11.35 -14.93
CA MET A 380 -9.22 -12.72 -14.59
C MET A 380 -9.15 -13.66 -15.81
N VAL A 381 -9.61 -13.23 -16.99
CA VAL A 381 -9.49 -14.01 -18.23
C VAL A 381 -8.03 -14.20 -18.63
N GLN A 382 -7.22 -13.14 -18.57
CA GLN A 382 -5.79 -13.22 -18.87
C GLN A 382 -5.06 -14.18 -17.92
N ALA A 383 -5.34 -14.10 -16.63
CA ALA A 383 -4.77 -14.99 -15.62
C ALA A 383 -5.20 -16.47 -15.82
N ALA A 384 -6.38 -16.71 -16.40
CA ALA A 384 -6.83 -18.07 -16.70
C ALA A 384 -6.05 -18.73 -17.85
N GLY A 385 -5.39 -17.95 -18.72
CA GLY A 385 -4.57 -18.46 -19.82
C GLY A 385 -5.34 -19.45 -20.70
N GLU A 386 -4.82 -20.67 -20.86
CA GLU A 386 -5.46 -21.73 -21.65
C GLU A 386 -6.87 -22.12 -21.15
N LYS A 387 -7.21 -21.83 -19.89
CA LYS A 387 -8.52 -22.10 -19.30
C LYS A 387 -9.53 -20.97 -19.52
N ALA A 388 -9.13 -19.86 -20.15
CA ALA A 388 -10.01 -18.73 -20.44
C ALA A 388 -11.33 -19.14 -21.15
N PRO A 389 -11.33 -20.01 -22.17
CA PRO A 389 -12.57 -20.38 -22.86
C PRO A 389 -13.54 -21.15 -21.96
N THR A 390 -13.02 -22.04 -21.12
CA THR A 390 -13.82 -22.81 -20.15
C THR A 390 -14.39 -21.88 -19.07
N LEU A 391 -13.56 -21.01 -18.48
CA LEU A 391 -13.99 -20.00 -17.51
C LEU A 391 -15.11 -19.13 -18.06
N TRP A 392 -14.96 -18.67 -19.30
CA TRP A 392 -15.97 -17.84 -19.96
C TRP A 392 -17.30 -18.59 -20.08
N LYS A 393 -17.27 -19.79 -20.67
CA LYS A 393 -18.47 -20.56 -20.96
C LYS A 393 -19.23 -21.01 -19.70
N GLU A 394 -18.49 -21.42 -18.66
CA GLU A 394 -19.08 -22.06 -17.48
C GLU A 394 -19.50 -21.07 -16.40
N ALA A 395 -18.84 -19.91 -16.30
CA ALA A 395 -19.08 -18.96 -15.21
C ALA A 395 -19.24 -17.52 -15.67
N MET A 396 -18.21 -16.94 -16.32
CA MET A 396 -18.16 -15.50 -16.54
C MET A 396 -19.22 -15.01 -17.55
N GLY A 397 -19.42 -15.72 -18.67
CA GLY A 397 -20.41 -15.36 -19.69
C GLY A 397 -21.85 -15.37 -19.16
N PRO A 398 -22.33 -16.46 -18.53
CA PRO A 398 -23.63 -16.50 -17.88
C PRO A 398 -23.80 -15.43 -16.78
N TRP A 399 -22.76 -15.20 -15.98
CA TRP A 399 -22.76 -14.16 -14.96
C TRP A 399 -22.90 -12.76 -15.58
N LEU A 400 -22.09 -12.44 -16.59
CA LEU A 400 -22.06 -11.13 -17.25
C LEU A 400 -23.42 -10.80 -17.89
N LYS A 401 -24.03 -11.76 -18.58
CA LYS A 401 -25.37 -11.60 -19.21
C LYS A 401 -26.46 -11.23 -18.21
N ARG A 402 -26.33 -11.63 -16.94
CA ARG A 402 -27.33 -11.40 -15.89
C ARG A 402 -26.97 -10.25 -14.96
N ALA A 403 -25.69 -10.07 -14.65
CA ALA A 403 -25.20 -9.09 -13.69
C ALA A 403 -24.92 -7.73 -14.33
N TRP A 404 -24.40 -7.68 -15.56
CA TRP A 404 -23.94 -6.42 -16.15
C TRP A 404 -25.09 -5.40 -16.33
N PRO A 405 -24.91 -4.12 -15.95
CA PRO A 405 -25.96 -3.12 -16.06
C PRO A 405 -26.13 -2.67 -17.52
N THR A 406 -27.39 -2.49 -17.94
CA THR A 406 -27.74 -2.16 -19.33
C THR A 406 -28.30 -0.74 -19.48
N ARG A 407 -27.68 0.25 -18.81
CA ARG A 407 -28.14 1.65 -18.90
C ARG A 407 -27.39 2.38 -20.02
N PRO A 408 -28.06 3.24 -20.81
CA PRO A 408 -27.38 4.02 -21.85
C PRO A 408 -26.19 4.86 -21.34
N LYS A 409 -26.27 5.36 -20.10
CA LYS A 409 -25.20 6.14 -19.45
C LYS A 409 -23.95 5.30 -19.10
N ASP A 410 -24.07 3.98 -19.05
CA ASP A 410 -22.96 3.07 -18.73
C ASP A 410 -22.12 2.75 -19.99
N LYS A 411 -22.52 3.24 -21.16
CA LYS A 411 -21.72 3.16 -22.39
C LYS A 411 -20.68 4.28 -22.38
N SER A 412 -19.51 3.99 -21.80
CA SER A 412 -18.36 4.88 -21.83
C SER A 412 -17.21 4.30 -22.67
N GLU A 413 -16.34 5.18 -23.15
CA GLU A 413 -15.14 4.78 -23.90
C GLU A 413 -14.23 3.86 -23.07
N ASP A 414 -14.06 4.16 -21.77
CA ASP A 414 -13.22 3.34 -20.88
C ASP A 414 -13.80 1.93 -20.69
N ILE A 415 -15.12 1.82 -20.49
CA ILE A 415 -15.80 0.52 -20.37
C ILE A 415 -15.69 -0.26 -21.69
N SER A 416 -15.99 0.40 -22.82
CA SER A 416 -15.91 -0.21 -24.15
C SER A 416 -14.51 -0.76 -24.44
N LYS A 417 -13.49 0.03 -24.14
CA LYS A 417 -12.07 -0.34 -24.29
C LYS A 417 -11.72 -1.57 -23.45
N GLU A 418 -12.10 -1.61 -22.17
CA GLU A 418 -11.79 -2.74 -21.29
C GLU A 418 -12.54 -4.02 -21.69
N LEU A 419 -13.81 -3.91 -22.08
CA LEU A 419 -14.59 -5.05 -22.59
C LEU A 419 -14.04 -5.58 -23.92
N ALA A 420 -13.58 -4.70 -24.82
CA ALA A 420 -12.93 -5.12 -26.04
C ALA A 420 -11.59 -5.85 -25.77
N MET A 421 -10.81 -5.38 -24.79
CA MET A 421 -9.60 -6.06 -24.35
C MET A 421 -9.88 -7.42 -23.70
N LEU A 422 -10.97 -7.53 -22.93
CA LEU A 422 -11.48 -8.80 -22.41
C LEU A 422 -11.75 -9.78 -23.56
N ALA A 423 -12.46 -9.35 -24.62
CA ALA A 423 -12.72 -10.19 -25.79
C ALA A 423 -11.42 -10.70 -26.41
N ILE A 424 -10.47 -9.80 -26.71
CA ILE A 424 -9.17 -10.14 -27.30
C ILE A 424 -8.40 -11.15 -26.45
N SER A 425 -8.57 -11.11 -25.12
CA SER A 425 -7.90 -12.00 -24.18
C SER A 425 -8.57 -13.39 -24.05
N ALA A 426 -9.79 -13.57 -24.57
CA ALA A 426 -10.59 -14.77 -24.37
C ALA A 426 -10.28 -15.95 -25.33
N ASP A 427 -9.26 -15.80 -26.20
CA ASP A 427 -8.84 -16.79 -27.20
C ASP A 427 -10.01 -17.41 -27.98
N SER A 428 -10.27 -18.72 -27.86
CA SER A 428 -11.33 -19.41 -28.62
C SER A 428 -12.76 -19.05 -28.17
N ALA A 429 -12.93 -18.41 -27.01
CA ALA A 429 -14.21 -17.84 -26.59
C ALA A 429 -14.47 -16.43 -27.17
N PHE A 430 -13.52 -15.84 -27.90
CA PHE A 430 -13.64 -14.51 -28.51
C PHE A 430 -15.00 -14.26 -29.19
N PRO A 431 -15.53 -15.15 -30.06
CA PRO A 431 -16.84 -14.94 -30.69
C PRO A 431 -17.98 -14.74 -29.69
N ASP A 432 -18.10 -15.62 -28.69
CA ASP A 432 -19.18 -15.55 -27.68
C ASP A 432 -19.01 -14.34 -26.76
N VAL A 433 -17.77 -13.92 -26.50
CA VAL A 433 -17.50 -12.67 -25.76
C VAL A 433 -17.99 -11.47 -26.53
N VAL A 434 -17.61 -11.35 -27.82
CA VAL A 434 -18.04 -10.24 -28.68
C VAL A 434 -19.56 -10.15 -28.75
N ASP A 435 -20.24 -11.28 -28.97
CA ASP A 435 -21.71 -11.31 -29.00
C ASP A 435 -22.35 -10.94 -27.66
N THR A 436 -21.68 -11.22 -26.54
CA THR A 436 -22.18 -10.87 -25.20
C THR A 436 -22.03 -9.38 -24.89
N ILE A 437 -20.94 -8.75 -25.33
CA ILE A 437 -20.60 -7.36 -24.96
C ILE A 437 -21.03 -6.33 -26.00
N GLU A 438 -21.46 -6.74 -27.21
CA GLU A 438 -21.64 -5.83 -28.35
C GLU A 438 -22.53 -4.62 -28.07
N ASP A 439 -23.54 -4.78 -27.21
CA ASP A 439 -24.48 -3.74 -26.85
C ASP A 439 -23.88 -2.71 -25.89
N GLN A 440 -22.76 -3.04 -25.23
CA GLN A 440 -22.07 -2.16 -24.29
C GLN A 440 -20.92 -1.38 -24.95
N LEU A 441 -20.53 -1.77 -26.16
CA LEU A 441 -19.45 -1.13 -26.89
C LEU A 441 -19.88 0.21 -27.48
N CYS A 442 -18.94 1.16 -27.47
CA CYS A 442 -19.05 2.42 -28.18
C CYS A 442 -17.73 2.80 -28.85
N PRO A 443 -17.77 3.67 -29.88
CA PRO A 443 -16.56 4.09 -30.58
C PRO A 443 -15.54 4.81 -29.67
N GLU A 444 -14.25 4.51 -29.86
CA GLU A 444 -13.15 5.24 -29.24
C GLU A 444 -13.05 6.67 -29.81
N LYS A 445 -12.96 7.68 -28.94
CA LYS A 445 -12.73 9.08 -29.32
C LYS A 445 -11.26 9.44 -29.38
N ARG A 446 -10.36 8.70 -28.72
CA ARG A 446 -8.92 8.95 -28.82
C ARG A 446 -8.17 7.90 -29.64
N GLY A 447 -8.87 6.88 -30.13
CA GLY A 447 -8.48 5.96 -31.19
C GLY A 447 -7.27 5.07 -30.92
N GLY A 448 -7.30 3.85 -31.46
CA GLY A 448 -6.10 3.05 -31.72
C GLY A 448 -5.65 2.09 -30.62
N SER A 449 -6.20 2.15 -29.40
CA SER A 449 -5.75 1.25 -28.32
C SER A 449 -6.13 -0.21 -28.60
N VAL A 450 -7.39 -0.46 -28.96
CA VAL A 450 -7.85 -1.82 -29.27
C VAL A 450 -7.30 -2.30 -30.62
N LEU A 451 -7.19 -1.42 -31.62
CA LEU A 451 -6.59 -1.75 -32.93
C LEU A 451 -5.15 -2.23 -32.76
N PHE A 452 -4.33 -1.46 -32.05
CA PHE A 452 -2.95 -1.83 -31.75
C PHE A 452 -2.85 -3.19 -31.05
N LEU A 453 -3.77 -3.50 -30.13
CA LEU A 453 -3.77 -4.79 -29.43
C LEU A 453 -4.18 -5.95 -30.33
N ILE A 454 -5.14 -5.76 -31.25
CA ILE A 454 -5.48 -6.78 -32.26
C ILE A 454 -4.26 -7.08 -33.12
N GLU A 455 -3.55 -6.05 -33.60
CA GLU A 455 -2.33 -6.24 -34.41
C GLU A 455 -1.17 -6.87 -33.64
N LYS A 456 -0.97 -6.46 -32.38
CA LYS A 456 0.10 -6.97 -31.53
C LYS A 456 -0.15 -8.41 -31.10
N ASN A 457 -1.41 -8.82 -30.93
CA ASN A 457 -1.77 -10.17 -30.52
C ASN A 457 -1.73 -11.18 -31.69
N LYS A 458 -0.58 -11.24 -32.39
CA LYS A 458 -0.32 -12.15 -33.51
C LYS A 458 -0.45 -13.64 -33.13
N THR A 459 -0.30 -13.96 -31.85
CA THR A 459 -0.43 -15.32 -31.31
C THR A 459 -1.86 -15.84 -31.38
N SER A 460 -2.85 -15.00 -31.11
CA SER A 460 -4.27 -15.40 -31.13
C SER A 460 -4.86 -15.51 -32.53
N LYS A 461 -4.25 -14.82 -33.53
CA LYS A 461 -4.65 -14.81 -34.95
C LYS A 461 -6.15 -14.57 -35.17
N LEU A 462 -6.75 -13.68 -34.37
CA LEU A 462 -8.20 -13.42 -34.34
C LEU A 462 -8.78 -13.06 -35.72
N THR A 463 -8.07 -12.23 -36.48
CA THR A 463 -8.43 -11.81 -37.84
C THR A 463 -8.62 -12.98 -38.80
N SER A 464 -7.80 -14.03 -38.65
CA SER A 464 -7.87 -15.24 -39.48
C SER A 464 -8.80 -16.32 -38.95
N ARG A 465 -8.88 -16.49 -37.62
CA ARG A 465 -9.72 -17.53 -36.98
C ARG A 465 -11.17 -17.12 -36.88
N PHE A 466 -11.43 -15.84 -36.60
CA PHE A 466 -12.76 -15.28 -36.36
C PHE A 466 -12.96 -13.96 -37.12
N PRO A 467 -12.81 -13.95 -38.47
CA PRO A 467 -12.87 -12.72 -39.27
C PRO A 467 -14.18 -11.95 -39.10
N LYS A 468 -15.31 -12.66 -39.04
CA LYS A 468 -16.65 -12.05 -38.85
C LYS A 468 -16.79 -11.34 -37.50
N HIS A 469 -16.38 -11.97 -36.40
CA HIS A 469 -16.50 -11.37 -35.06
C HIS A 469 -15.46 -10.28 -34.85
N THR A 470 -14.30 -10.38 -35.50
CA THR A 470 -13.31 -9.30 -35.53
C THR A 470 -13.90 -8.07 -36.23
N LEU A 471 -14.52 -8.26 -37.40
CA LEU A 471 -15.21 -7.18 -38.12
C LEU A 471 -16.34 -6.57 -37.27
N LYS A 472 -17.13 -7.41 -36.59
CA LYS A 472 -18.21 -6.97 -35.68
C LYS A 472 -17.68 -6.11 -34.53
N LEU A 473 -16.58 -6.52 -33.90
CA LEU A 473 -15.92 -5.76 -32.83
C LEU A 473 -15.42 -4.41 -33.34
N LEU A 474 -14.71 -4.42 -34.48
CA LEU A 474 -14.22 -3.20 -35.13
C LEU A 474 -15.36 -2.24 -35.47
N ASP A 475 -16.49 -2.76 -35.96
CA ASP A 475 -17.62 -1.93 -36.33
C ASP A 475 -18.16 -1.12 -35.13
N LYS A 476 -18.13 -1.69 -33.92
CA LYS A 476 -18.62 -1.03 -32.70
C LYS A 476 -17.63 -0.03 -32.11
N ILE A 477 -16.33 -0.31 -32.18
CA ILE A 477 -15.29 0.48 -31.48
C ILE A 477 -14.66 1.55 -32.37
N VAL A 478 -14.79 1.44 -33.70
CA VAL A 478 -14.13 2.36 -34.63
C VAL A 478 -15.03 3.53 -35.02
N SER A 479 -14.61 4.74 -34.61
CA SER A 479 -15.21 6.01 -35.01
C SER A 479 -14.73 6.45 -36.40
N LYS A 480 -15.59 7.19 -37.13
CA LYS A 480 -15.21 7.82 -38.41
C LYS A 480 -14.26 9.00 -38.25
N GLU A 481 -14.18 9.59 -37.06
CA GLU A 481 -13.59 10.91 -36.85
C GLU A 481 -12.15 10.88 -36.28
N THR A 482 -11.61 9.71 -35.92
CA THR A 482 -10.57 9.66 -34.88
C THR A 482 -9.45 8.60 -35.03
N ILE A 483 -9.24 8.04 -36.22
CA ILE A 483 -8.25 6.96 -36.45
C ILE A 483 -6.95 7.48 -37.08
N PRO A 484 -5.76 7.05 -36.60
CA PRO A 484 -4.52 7.09 -37.38
C PRO A 484 -4.54 6.11 -38.56
N GLN A 485 -4.24 6.59 -39.77
CA GLN A 485 -4.52 5.95 -41.07
C GLN A 485 -3.99 4.51 -41.30
N ASN A 486 -2.97 4.05 -40.58
CA ASN A 486 -2.21 2.84 -40.98
C ASN A 486 -2.68 1.52 -40.33
N ASP A 487 -3.35 1.58 -39.17
CA ASP A 487 -3.56 0.36 -38.34
C ASP A 487 -4.82 -0.44 -38.74
N ILE A 488 -5.81 0.19 -39.40
CA ILE A 488 -7.06 -0.51 -39.76
C ILE A 488 -6.98 -1.23 -41.10
N THR A 489 -6.21 -0.71 -42.06
CA THR A 489 -6.10 -1.26 -43.43
C THR A 489 -5.54 -2.68 -43.41
N HIS A 490 -4.47 -2.90 -42.64
CA HIS A 490 -3.84 -4.21 -42.51
C HIS A 490 -4.82 -5.25 -41.91
N ILE A 491 -5.56 -4.88 -40.87
CA ILE A 491 -6.56 -5.75 -40.24
C ILE A 491 -7.68 -6.10 -41.24
N LEU A 492 -8.19 -5.13 -42.01
CA LEU A 492 -9.23 -5.37 -43.01
C LEU A 492 -8.74 -6.26 -44.16
N ASP A 493 -7.49 -6.10 -44.59
CA ASP A 493 -6.88 -6.96 -45.61
C ASP A 493 -6.77 -8.42 -45.13
N GLU A 494 -6.34 -8.65 -43.88
CA GLU A 494 -6.30 -9.99 -43.29
C GLU A 494 -7.70 -10.62 -43.17
N ILE A 495 -8.71 -9.84 -42.75
CA ILE A 495 -10.11 -10.29 -42.69
C ILE A 495 -10.60 -10.67 -44.09
N ALA A 496 -10.31 -9.84 -45.10
CA ALA A 496 -10.69 -10.06 -46.49
C ALA A 496 -10.00 -11.27 -47.14
N GLN A 497 -8.75 -11.55 -46.75
CA GLN A 497 -8.03 -12.75 -47.20
C GLN A 497 -8.60 -14.01 -46.56
N SER A 498 -9.02 -13.92 -45.29
CA SER A 498 -9.54 -15.05 -44.52
C SER A 498 -10.98 -15.39 -44.88
N ASP A 499 -11.82 -14.39 -45.12
CA ASP A 499 -13.20 -14.55 -45.61
C ASP A 499 -13.56 -13.43 -46.62
N PRO A 500 -13.39 -13.69 -47.93
CA PRO A 500 -13.69 -12.71 -48.97
C PRO A 500 -15.16 -12.29 -49.05
N SER A 501 -16.09 -13.06 -48.46
CA SER A 501 -17.51 -12.73 -48.50
C SER A 501 -17.84 -11.48 -47.67
N LEU A 502 -17.05 -11.21 -46.62
CA LEU A 502 -17.22 -10.08 -45.71
C LEU A 502 -17.00 -8.72 -46.39
N LYS A 503 -16.34 -8.67 -47.57
CA LYS A 503 -16.20 -7.43 -48.35
C LYS A 503 -17.55 -6.80 -48.74
N LYS A 504 -18.61 -7.60 -48.76
CA LYS A 504 -19.97 -7.16 -49.09
C LYS A 504 -20.74 -6.63 -47.88
N GLU A 505 -20.24 -6.84 -46.67
CA GLU A 505 -20.90 -6.38 -45.44
C GLU A 505 -20.78 -4.86 -45.29
N ASP A 506 -21.86 -4.22 -44.86
CA ASP A 506 -21.92 -2.77 -44.67
C ASP A 506 -20.84 -2.28 -43.70
N ALA A 507 -20.56 -3.06 -42.65
CA ALA A 507 -19.50 -2.79 -41.69
C ALA A 507 -18.12 -2.73 -42.35
N PHE A 508 -17.81 -3.68 -43.26
CA PHE A 508 -16.53 -3.70 -43.97
C PHE A 508 -16.42 -2.49 -44.89
N GLN A 509 -17.45 -2.22 -45.69
CA GLN A 509 -17.47 -1.07 -46.60
C GLN A 509 -17.36 0.26 -45.86
N ARG A 510 -18.06 0.40 -44.73
CA ARG A 510 -17.97 1.57 -43.85
C ARG A 510 -16.54 1.77 -43.34
N LEU A 511 -15.92 0.72 -42.81
CA LEU A 511 -14.56 0.79 -42.25
C LEU A 511 -13.52 1.05 -43.34
N SER A 512 -13.67 0.45 -44.52
CA SER A 512 -12.83 0.76 -45.69
C SER A 512 -13.03 2.20 -46.19
N ALA A 513 -14.23 2.78 -46.05
CA ALA A 513 -14.52 4.14 -46.49
C ALA A 513 -14.07 5.23 -45.50
N ILE A 514 -13.64 4.87 -44.28
CA ILE A 514 -12.91 5.79 -43.38
C ILE A 514 -11.54 6.17 -43.98
N ASN A 515 -11.16 5.51 -45.08
CA ASN A 515 -9.94 5.71 -45.85
C ASN A 515 -10.24 6.26 -47.26
N PRO A 516 -10.25 7.58 -47.48
CA PRO A 516 -9.96 8.19 -48.78
C PRO A 516 -8.51 8.66 -48.91
#